data_AF-A0A7C2NJ11-F1
#
_entry.id   AF-A0A7C2NJ11-F1
#
_cell.length_a   1.000
_cell.length_b   1.000
_cell.length_c   1.000
_cell.angle_alpha   90.00
_cell.angle_beta   90.00
_cell.angle_gamma   90.00
#
_symmetry.space_group_name_H-M   'P 1'
#
loop_
_entity.id
_entity.type
_entity.pdbx_description
1 polymer ?
#
loop_
_entity_poly.entity_id
_entity_poly.type
_entity_poly.pdbx_seq_one_letter_code
_entity_poly.pdbx_strand_id
1 'polypeptide(L)'
;MKKFLLILVIFVNLSSLYSQEIEVSKFQLSEISFPVKIKNLTDSTLHQVSVYDANQTLVNKFTFEGDNYETKITLPRSGNYSFVISSEPGISASVRIIPGWLSVVPPLLAIFLALIIRQVLVSLAAGIFVGAVIIYNYNPLTALLRFTDTIIMNALVDHDHMFIIVFTLMIGGVVGVISQNGGTAGLANLITRYAKKAKSGLISSWLMGMVVFFDDYANSLIIGNMMRPITDK
;
A
#
# COMPACT_ATOMS: atom_id res chain seq x y z
N MET A 1 -15.05 -26.84 -44.25
CA MET A 1 -14.70 -26.70 -42.82
C MET A 1 -13.20 -26.51 -42.56
N LYS A 2 -12.29 -27.32 -43.13
CA LYS A 2 -10.83 -27.18 -42.90
C LYS A 2 -10.23 -25.82 -43.30
N LYS A 3 -10.70 -25.21 -44.41
CA LYS A 3 -10.24 -23.86 -44.85
C LYS A 3 -10.68 -22.72 -43.91
N PHE A 4 -11.86 -22.84 -43.28
CA PHE A 4 -12.34 -21.86 -42.31
C PHE A 4 -11.57 -21.95 -40.98
N LEU A 5 -11.27 -23.17 -40.53
CA LEU A 5 -10.46 -23.40 -39.33
C LEU A 5 -9.02 -22.90 -39.51
N LEU A 6 -8.45 -23.01 -40.71
CA LEU A 6 -7.13 -22.47 -41.02
C LEU A 6 -7.12 -20.93 -41.00
N ILE A 7 -8.16 -20.27 -41.52
CA ILE A 7 -8.30 -18.81 -41.46
C ILE A 7 -8.46 -18.32 -40.01
N LEU A 8 -9.23 -19.04 -39.19
CA LEU A 8 -9.41 -18.72 -37.77
C LEU A 8 -8.09 -18.85 -36.99
N VAL A 9 -7.31 -19.90 -37.25
CA VAL A 9 -5.98 -20.11 -36.61
C VAL A 9 -4.99 -19.04 -37.04
N ILE A 10 -5.02 -18.61 -38.31
CA ILE A 10 -4.19 -17.48 -38.79
C ILE A 10 -4.62 -16.18 -38.11
N PHE A 11 -5.92 -15.92 -37.95
CA PHE A 11 -6.42 -14.73 -37.24
C PHE A 11 -6.03 -14.71 -35.76
N VAL A 12 -6.10 -15.86 -35.07
CA VAL A 12 -5.71 -15.96 -33.65
C VAL A 12 -4.20 -15.80 -33.46
N ASN A 13 -3.37 -16.25 -34.41
CA ASN A 13 -1.92 -16.07 -34.34
C ASN A 13 -1.47 -14.66 -34.77
N LEU A 14 -2.25 -13.92 -35.57
CA LEU A 14 -1.92 -12.52 -35.88
C LEU A 14 -2.15 -11.59 -34.69
N SER A 15 -3.09 -11.90 -33.78
CA SER A 15 -3.32 -11.09 -32.57
C SER A 15 -2.23 -11.21 -31.50
N SER A 16 -1.31 -12.19 -31.60
CA SER A 16 -0.22 -12.39 -30.64
C SER A 16 1.12 -11.80 -31.07
N LEU A 17 1.17 -11.05 -32.17
CA LEU A 17 2.40 -10.41 -32.65
C LEU A 17 2.37 -8.93 -32.27
N TYR A 18 3.24 -8.58 -31.31
CA TYR A 18 3.59 -7.23 -30.86
C TYR A 18 2.52 -6.44 -30.10
N SER A 19 2.27 -6.83 -28.85
CA SER A 19 1.76 -5.89 -27.84
C SER A 19 2.95 -5.23 -27.15
N GLN A 20 3.42 -4.11 -27.70
CA GLN A 20 4.21 -3.14 -26.94
C GLN A 20 3.37 -2.74 -25.71
N GLU A 21 3.96 -2.70 -24.52
CA GLU A 21 3.23 -2.37 -23.29
C GLU A 21 4.04 -1.39 -22.44
N ILE A 22 3.37 -0.32 -21.99
CA ILE A 22 3.94 0.63 -21.04
C ILE A 22 3.35 0.34 -19.68
N GLU A 23 4.14 -0.26 -18.80
CA GLU A 23 3.77 -0.45 -17.41
C GLU A 23 4.13 0.82 -16.64
N VAL A 24 3.12 1.64 -16.37
CA VAL A 24 3.25 2.81 -15.49
C VAL A 24 2.17 2.81 -14.42
N SER A 25 2.57 3.21 -13.21
CA SER A 25 1.65 3.42 -12.10
C SER A 25 0.59 4.47 -12.45
N LYS A 26 -0.68 4.20 -12.12
CA LYS A 26 -1.81 5.09 -12.44
C LYS A 26 -1.68 6.48 -11.81
N PHE A 27 -0.98 6.60 -10.69
CA PHE A 27 -0.70 7.85 -10.01
C PHE A 27 0.72 7.85 -9.41
N GLN A 28 1.28 9.04 -9.20
CA GLN A 28 2.60 9.24 -8.62
C GLN A 28 2.68 10.59 -7.88
N LEU A 29 3.71 10.78 -7.06
CA LEU A 29 3.94 12.03 -6.33
C LEU A 29 4.88 12.98 -7.08
N SER A 30 4.62 14.27 -6.97
CA SER A 30 5.49 15.33 -7.51
C SER A 30 6.87 15.26 -6.87
N GLU A 31 7.91 15.54 -7.65
CA GLU A 31 9.32 15.60 -7.19
C GLU A 31 9.91 14.26 -6.70
N ILE A 32 9.16 13.16 -6.80
CA ILE A 32 9.64 11.81 -6.44
C ILE A 32 9.99 11.02 -7.71
N SER A 33 11.17 10.41 -7.71
CA SER A 33 11.63 9.52 -8.79
C SER A 33 10.82 8.23 -8.81
N PHE A 34 10.29 7.84 -9.97
CA PHE A 34 9.55 6.60 -10.13
C PHE A 34 10.00 5.81 -11.38
N PRO A 35 10.00 4.47 -11.30
CA PRO A 35 10.36 3.63 -12.44
C PRO A 35 9.24 3.65 -13.49
N VAL A 36 9.63 3.83 -14.74
CA VAL A 36 8.78 3.61 -15.92
C VAL A 36 9.36 2.43 -16.67
N LYS A 37 8.58 1.37 -16.83
CA LYS A 37 8.97 0.14 -17.52
C LYS A 37 8.27 0.07 -18.87
N ILE A 38 9.05 -0.11 -19.92
CA ILE A 38 8.55 -0.32 -21.27
C ILE A 38 9.00 -1.70 -21.72
N LYS A 39 8.04 -2.53 -22.13
CA LYS A 39 8.26 -3.92 -22.55
C LYS A 39 7.89 -4.12 -24.02
N ASN A 40 8.61 -5.03 -24.68
CA ASN A 40 8.39 -5.48 -26.07
C ASN A 40 8.55 -4.39 -27.13
N LEU A 41 9.62 -3.59 -27.09
CA LEU A 41 9.92 -2.60 -28.13
C LEU A 41 10.55 -3.28 -29.36
N THR A 42 9.94 -3.11 -30.53
CA THR A 42 10.41 -3.74 -31.78
C THR A 42 11.85 -3.32 -32.10
N ASP A 43 12.66 -4.32 -32.45
CA ASP A 43 14.10 -4.24 -32.69
C ASP A 43 14.49 -3.15 -33.72
N SER A 44 15.53 -2.38 -33.38
CA SER A 44 16.34 -1.54 -34.29
C SER A 44 15.78 -0.22 -34.82
N THR A 45 15.04 0.58 -34.03
CA THR A 45 14.92 2.03 -34.28
C THR A 45 15.02 2.83 -32.97
N LEU A 46 15.56 4.05 -33.04
CA LEU A 46 15.60 5.01 -31.94
C LEU A 46 14.16 5.38 -31.56
N HIS A 47 13.64 4.74 -30.52
CA HIS A 47 12.29 5.02 -30.03
C HIS A 47 12.32 6.24 -29.13
N GLN A 48 11.52 7.25 -29.47
CA GLN A 48 11.38 8.46 -28.66
C GLN A 48 10.14 8.34 -27.77
N VAL A 49 10.37 8.34 -26.46
CA VAL A 49 9.31 8.48 -25.46
C VAL A 49 9.20 9.96 -25.12
N SER A 50 8.10 10.56 -25.57
CA SER A 50 7.73 11.92 -25.22
C SER A 50 6.77 11.89 -24.03
N VAL A 51 7.16 12.56 -22.94
CA VAL A 51 6.28 12.83 -21.81
C VAL A 51 5.63 14.19 -22.02
N TYR A 52 4.32 14.21 -22.20
CA TYR A 52 3.54 15.43 -22.32
C TYR A 52 2.89 15.79 -20.99
N ASP A 53 2.93 17.07 -20.64
CA ASP A 53 2.12 17.66 -19.56
C ASP A 53 0.65 17.78 -19.98
N ALA A 54 -0.23 18.13 -19.03
CA ALA A 54 -1.65 18.40 -19.25
C ALA A 54 -1.92 19.49 -20.32
N ASN A 55 -0.92 20.34 -20.61
CA ASN A 55 -0.95 21.37 -21.64
C ASN A 55 -0.29 20.94 -22.98
N GLN A 56 -0.03 19.64 -23.18
CA GLN A 56 0.69 19.08 -24.34
C GLN A 56 2.11 19.63 -24.53
N THR A 57 2.70 20.20 -23.49
CA THR A 57 4.10 20.61 -23.50
C THR A 57 4.99 19.41 -23.20
N LEU A 58 6.01 19.20 -24.02
CA LEU A 58 7.03 18.17 -23.81
C LEU A 58 7.82 18.48 -22.53
N VAL A 59 7.67 17.65 -21.51
CA VAL A 59 8.36 17.81 -20.22
C VAL A 59 9.67 17.03 -20.21
N ASN A 60 9.70 15.89 -20.89
CA ASN A 60 10.93 15.15 -21.10
C ASN A 60 10.84 14.36 -22.39
N LYS A 61 11.98 14.26 -23.07
CA LYS A 61 12.19 13.36 -24.21
C LYS A 61 13.28 12.40 -23.82
N PHE A 62 13.00 11.11 -24.00
CA PHE A 62 14.03 10.12 -23.86
C PHE A 62 14.12 9.30 -25.13
N THR A 63 15.35 9.01 -25.53
CA THR A 63 15.65 8.20 -26.70
C THR A 63 16.25 6.91 -26.20
N PHE A 64 15.65 5.79 -26.57
CA PHE A 64 16.07 4.46 -26.13
C PHE A 64 16.36 3.56 -27.31
N GLU A 65 17.28 2.63 -27.07
CA GLU A 65 17.69 1.60 -28.01
C GLU A 65 17.69 0.27 -27.24
N GLY A 66 16.83 -0.68 -27.61
CA GLY A 66 16.66 -1.97 -26.94
C GLY A 66 15.21 -2.36 -26.60
N ASP A 67 15.00 -3.64 -26.33
CA ASP A 67 13.68 -4.31 -26.19
C ASP A 67 12.98 -4.04 -24.84
N ASN A 68 13.77 -3.80 -23.78
CA ASN A 68 13.29 -3.47 -22.44
C ASN A 68 14.03 -2.26 -21.89
N TYR A 69 13.29 -1.28 -21.38
CA TYR A 69 13.88 -0.08 -20.82
C TYR A 69 13.23 0.32 -19.49
N GLU A 70 14.08 0.56 -18.49
CA GLU A 70 13.69 1.04 -17.16
C GLU A 70 14.42 2.34 -16.87
N THR A 71 13.68 3.44 -16.72
CA THR A 71 14.23 4.73 -16.27
C THR A 71 13.47 5.27 -15.08
N LYS A 72 14.17 6.05 -14.27
CA LYS A 72 13.61 6.82 -13.18
C LYS A 72 13.35 8.24 -13.68
N ILE A 73 12.08 8.63 -13.74
CA ILE A 73 11.67 9.96 -14.17
C ILE A 73 11.26 10.76 -12.93
N THR A 74 11.67 12.03 -12.88
CA THR A 74 11.19 13.01 -11.92
C THR A 74 10.32 14.03 -12.64
N LEU A 75 9.13 14.26 -12.11
CA LEU A 75 8.18 15.22 -12.68
C LEU A 75 7.93 16.33 -11.64
N PRO A 76 8.25 17.59 -11.98
CA PRO A 76 8.29 18.68 -11.00
C PRO A 76 6.91 19.24 -10.67
N ARG A 77 5.93 19.09 -11.56
CA ARG A 77 4.60 19.70 -11.39
C ARG A 77 3.51 18.65 -11.19
N SER A 78 2.54 18.95 -10.35
CA SER A 78 1.31 18.16 -10.24
C SER A 78 0.43 18.38 -11.46
N GLY A 79 -0.14 17.31 -12.01
CA GLY A 79 -0.91 17.37 -13.26
C GLY A 79 -1.16 15.98 -13.84
N ASN A 80 -1.89 15.91 -14.95
CA ASN A 80 -2.05 14.68 -15.71
C ASN A 80 -0.99 14.65 -16.81
N TYR A 81 -0.18 13.61 -16.85
CA TYR A 81 0.88 13.43 -17.83
C TYR A 81 0.53 12.25 -18.73
N SER A 82 0.81 12.38 -20.02
CA SER A 82 0.71 11.28 -20.98
C SER A 82 2.09 10.90 -21.51
N PHE A 83 2.41 9.62 -21.40
CA PHE A 83 3.56 9.00 -22.02
C PHE A 83 3.13 8.51 -23.38
N VAL A 84 3.70 9.06 -24.45
CA VAL A 84 3.44 8.63 -25.82
C VAL A 84 4.74 8.09 -26.40
N ILE A 85 4.72 6.84 -26.85
CA ILE A 85 5.81 6.23 -27.62
C ILE A 85 5.62 6.59 -29.09
N SER A 86 6.68 7.04 -29.75
CA SER A 86 6.68 7.39 -31.18
C SER A 86 6.74 6.17 -32.12
N SER A 87 6.18 5.03 -31.72
CA SER A 87 6.07 3.80 -32.53
C SER A 87 4.69 3.71 -33.16
N GLU A 88 4.56 3.13 -34.34
CA GLU A 88 3.25 2.73 -34.86
C GLU A 88 2.95 1.28 -34.42
N PRO A 89 1.82 1.01 -33.73
CA PRO A 89 0.80 1.92 -33.21
C PRO A 89 1.24 2.67 -31.94
N GLY A 90 0.92 3.96 -31.86
CA GLY A 90 1.32 4.83 -30.76
C GLY A 90 0.63 4.47 -29.45
N ILE A 91 1.36 3.88 -28.51
CA ILE A 91 0.82 3.56 -27.19
C ILE A 91 0.91 4.78 -26.29
N SER A 92 -0.22 5.09 -25.66
CA SER A 92 -0.36 6.20 -24.73
C SER A 92 -0.69 5.66 -23.34
N ALA A 93 0.14 5.97 -22.34
CA ALA A 93 -0.15 5.69 -20.93
C ALA A 93 -0.32 7.01 -20.17
N SER A 94 -1.40 7.16 -19.41
CA SER A 94 -1.67 8.35 -18.60
C SER A 94 -1.28 8.12 -17.15
N VAL A 95 -0.56 9.06 -16.55
CA VAL A 95 -0.20 9.07 -15.13
C VAL A 95 -0.65 10.37 -14.49
N ARG A 96 -1.28 10.27 -13.33
CA ARG A 96 -1.67 11.45 -12.54
C ARG A 96 -0.64 11.76 -11.46
N ILE A 97 -0.18 13.00 -11.40
CA ILE A 97 0.82 13.44 -10.43
C ILE A 97 0.17 14.32 -9.37
N ILE A 98 0.31 13.87 -8.13
CA ILE A 98 -0.28 14.47 -6.95
C ILE A 98 0.82 15.25 -6.22
N PRO A 99 0.54 16.44 -5.65
CA PRO A 99 1.51 17.15 -4.83
C PRO A 99 2.02 16.29 -3.67
N GLY A 100 3.34 16.25 -3.47
CA GLY A 100 3.98 15.40 -2.44
C GLY A 100 3.45 15.64 -1.02
N TRP A 101 3.23 16.91 -0.66
CA TRP A 101 2.71 17.29 0.66
C TRP A 101 1.30 16.75 0.95
N LEU A 102 0.52 16.48 -0.11
CA LEU A 102 -0.84 15.97 0.03
C LEU A 102 -0.86 14.51 0.48
N SER A 103 0.25 13.77 0.33
CA SER A 103 0.38 12.38 0.79
C SER A 103 0.36 12.23 2.31
N VAL A 104 0.71 13.30 3.04
CA VAL A 104 0.73 13.34 4.52
C VAL A 104 -0.67 13.57 5.10
N VAL A 105 -1.60 14.13 4.31
CA VAL A 105 -2.93 14.49 4.79
C VAL A 105 -3.74 13.28 5.28
N PRO A 106 -3.86 12.16 4.54
CA PRO A 106 -4.60 10.98 5.00
C PRO A 106 -4.17 10.42 6.37
N PRO A 107 -2.86 10.13 6.63
CA PRO A 107 -2.44 9.59 7.92
C PRO A 107 -2.57 10.61 9.06
N LEU A 108 -2.28 11.88 8.81
CA LEU A 108 -2.42 12.93 9.83
C LEU A 108 -3.88 13.10 10.26
N LEU A 109 -4.78 13.08 9.29
CA LEU A 109 -6.22 13.16 9.52
C LEU A 109 -6.72 11.93 10.29
N ALA A 110 -6.26 10.72 9.95
CA ALA A 110 -6.59 9.52 10.70
C ALA A 110 -6.17 9.61 12.17
N ILE A 111 -4.95 10.07 12.46
CA ILE A 111 -4.46 10.25 13.84
C ILE A 111 -5.32 11.28 14.58
N PHE A 112 -5.58 12.42 13.95
CA PHE A 112 -6.36 13.49 14.55
C PHE A 112 -7.79 13.04 14.90
N LEU A 113 -8.47 12.36 13.98
CA LEU A 113 -9.80 11.79 14.25
C LEU A 113 -9.75 10.72 15.33
N ALA A 114 -8.71 9.88 15.38
CA ALA A 114 -8.57 8.83 16.38
C ALA A 114 -8.50 9.40 17.80
N LEU A 115 -7.84 10.55 17.98
CA LEU A 115 -7.75 11.24 19.26
C LEU A 115 -9.08 11.89 19.69
N ILE A 116 -9.83 12.45 18.74
CA ILE A 116 -11.11 13.13 19.03
C ILE A 116 -12.24 12.12 19.27
N ILE A 117 -12.44 11.21 18.30
CA ILE A 117 -13.57 10.27 18.30
C ILE A 117 -13.29 9.10 19.26
N ARG A 118 -12.01 8.86 19.61
CA ARG A 118 -11.55 7.70 20.40
C ARG A 118 -11.95 6.36 19.77
N GLN A 119 -12.13 6.36 18.45
CA GLN A 119 -12.48 5.18 17.66
C GLN A 119 -11.47 5.02 16.52
N VAL A 120 -10.49 4.15 16.74
CA VAL A 120 -9.36 3.97 15.81
C VAL A 120 -9.83 3.46 14.45
N LEU A 121 -10.72 2.46 14.41
CA LEU A 121 -11.19 1.86 13.15
C LEU A 121 -11.91 2.87 12.26
N VAL A 122 -12.84 3.66 12.83
CA VAL A 122 -13.59 4.69 12.10
C VAL A 122 -12.65 5.78 11.59
N SER A 123 -11.68 6.16 12.40
CA SER A 123 -10.71 7.21 12.04
C SER A 123 -9.75 6.76 10.94
N LEU A 124 -9.29 5.51 10.98
CA LEU A 124 -8.49 4.91 9.94
C LEU A 124 -9.28 4.81 8.63
N ALA A 125 -10.52 4.33 8.68
CA ALA A 125 -11.40 4.28 7.51
C ALA A 125 -11.62 5.67 6.88
N ALA A 126 -11.85 6.69 7.71
CA ALA A 126 -11.99 8.07 7.25
C ALA A 126 -10.70 8.60 6.60
N GLY A 127 -9.53 8.34 7.18
CA GLY A 127 -8.24 8.70 6.58
C GLY A 127 -8.00 8.03 5.24
N ILE A 128 -8.23 6.72 5.14
CA ILE A 128 -8.10 5.97 3.88
C ILE A 128 -9.09 6.50 2.84
N PHE A 129 -10.33 6.82 3.24
CA PHE A 129 -11.32 7.42 2.35
C PHE A 129 -10.85 8.78 1.81
N VAL A 130 -10.28 9.65 2.64
CA VAL A 130 -9.68 10.91 2.18
C VAL A 130 -8.54 10.65 1.19
N GLY A 131 -7.69 9.64 1.45
CA GLY A 131 -6.67 9.20 0.50
C GLY A 131 -7.25 8.74 -0.84
N ALA A 132 -8.34 7.97 -0.80
CA ALA A 132 -9.06 7.54 -2.00
C ALA A 132 -9.62 8.73 -2.79
N VAL A 133 -10.22 9.71 -2.11
CA VAL A 133 -10.70 10.96 -2.75
C VAL A 133 -9.56 11.68 -3.46
N ILE A 134 -8.39 11.78 -2.82
CA ILE A 134 -7.21 12.40 -3.42
C ILE A 134 -6.77 11.65 -4.69
N ILE A 135 -6.75 10.31 -4.68
CA ILE A 135 -6.30 9.47 -5.81
C ILE A 135 -7.32 9.45 -6.97
N TYR A 136 -8.62 9.51 -6.68
CA TYR A 136 -9.70 9.47 -7.68
C TYR A 136 -10.25 10.86 -8.05
N ASN A 137 -9.36 11.79 -8.42
CA ASN A 137 -9.71 13.12 -8.95
C ASN A 137 -10.61 13.98 -8.04
N TYR A 138 -10.47 13.85 -6.72
CA TYR A 138 -11.30 14.58 -5.74
C TYR A 138 -12.80 14.30 -5.89
N ASN A 139 -13.19 13.20 -6.54
CA ASN A 139 -14.58 12.80 -6.68
C ASN A 139 -14.98 11.86 -5.54
N PRO A 140 -15.80 12.30 -4.57
CA PRO A 140 -16.16 11.48 -3.41
C PRO A 140 -17.02 10.26 -3.78
N LEU A 141 -17.84 10.36 -4.81
CA LEU A 141 -18.70 9.26 -5.23
C LEU A 141 -17.87 8.13 -5.86
N THR A 142 -16.96 8.47 -6.78
CA THR A 142 -16.04 7.49 -7.36
C THR A 142 -15.11 6.91 -6.30
N ALA A 143 -14.59 7.74 -5.39
CA ALA A 143 -13.75 7.29 -4.30
C ALA A 143 -14.47 6.32 -3.38
N LEU A 144 -15.75 6.54 -3.05
CA LEU A 144 -16.54 5.64 -2.23
C LEU A 144 -16.73 4.28 -2.90
N LEU A 145 -17.07 4.26 -4.18
CA LEU A 145 -17.23 3.01 -4.95
C LEU A 145 -15.91 2.23 -5.01
N ARG A 146 -14.80 2.94 -5.27
CA ARG A 146 -13.46 2.33 -5.36
C ARG A 146 -12.89 1.93 -4.00
N PHE A 147 -13.28 2.61 -2.93
CA PHE A 147 -12.90 2.27 -1.57
C PHE A 147 -13.35 0.85 -1.22
N THR A 148 -14.62 0.52 -1.50
CA THR A 148 -15.17 -0.80 -1.21
C THR A 148 -14.71 -1.87 -2.20
N ASP A 149 -14.79 -1.59 -3.50
CA ASP A 149 -14.53 -2.59 -4.55
C ASP A 149 -13.04 -2.83 -4.80
N THR A 150 -12.23 -1.78 -4.80
CA THR A 150 -10.82 -1.89 -5.19
C THR A 150 -9.90 -1.85 -3.98
N ILE A 151 -9.99 -0.83 -3.12
CA ILE A 151 -9.02 -0.60 -2.04
C ILE A 151 -9.13 -1.68 -0.97
N ILE A 152 -10.33 -1.89 -0.42
CA ILE A 152 -10.56 -2.91 0.61
C ILE A 152 -10.29 -4.31 0.05
N MET A 153 -10.81 -4.62 -1.15
CA MET A 153 -10.63 -5.94 -1.73
C MET A 153 -9.16 -6.27 -1.98
N ASN A 154 -8.39 -5.35 -2.57
CA ASN A 154 -6.96 -5.57 -2.82
C ASN A 154 -6.18 -5.73 -1.51
N ALA A 155 -6.53 -4.97 -0.47
CA ALA A 155 -5.89 -5.11 0.85
C ALA A 155 -6.19 -6.46 1.51
N LEU A 156 -7.41 -7.00 1.31
CA LEU A 156 -7.81 -8.30 1.87
C LEU A 156 -7.27 -9.50 1.08
N VAL A 157 -7.02 -9.36 -0.22
CA VAL A 157 -6.51 -10.46 -1.06
C VAL A 157 -4.98 -10.55 -1.00
N ASP A 158 -4.32 -9.49 -0.53
CA ASP A 158 -2.89 -9.47 -0.37
C ASP A 158 -2.42 -10.52 0.66
N HIS A 159 -1.47 -11.34 0.23
CA HIS A 159 -0.98 -12.47 1.01
C HIS A 159 -0.33 -12.03 2.33
N ASP A 160 0.41 -10.93 2.32
CA ASP A 160 1.17 -10.48 3.49
C ASP A 160 0.21 -9.85 4.52
N HIS A 161 -0.77 -9.08 4.07
CA HIS A 161 -1.83 -8.58 4.96
C HIS A 161 -2.65 -9.71 5.58
N MET A 162 -3.04 -10.71 4.77
CA MET A 162 -3.79 -11.88 5.26
C MET A 162 -2.96 -12.71 6.25
N PHE A 163 -1.68 -12.89 5.97
CA PHE A 163 -0.76 -13.56 6.86
C PHE A 163 -0.73 -12.87 8.23
N ILE A 164 -0.60 -11.54 8.28
CA ILE A 164 -0.62 -10.77 9.53
C ILE A 164 -1.95 -10.94 10.27
N ILE A 165 -3.10 -10.89 9.58
CA ILE A 165 -4.42 -11.05 10.21
C ILE A 165 -4.56 -12.44 10.85
N VAL A 166 -4.22 -13.50 10.11
CA VAL A 166 -4.32 -14.87 10.62
C VAL A 166 -3.34 -15.09 11.77
N PHE A 167 -2.10 -14.64 11.61
CA PHE A 167 -1.05 -14.75 12.62
C PHE A 167 -1.43 -14.05 13.93
N THR A 168 -1.90 -12.80 13.85
CA THR A 168 -2.33 -12.03 15.02
C THR A 168 -3.55 -12.64 15.72
N LEU A 169 -4.49 -13.21 14.95
CA LEU A 169 -5.64 -13.93 15.51
C LEU A 169 -5.20 -15.22 16.22
N MET A 170 -4.26 -15.97 15.65
CA MET A 170 -3.70 -17.18 16.28
C MET A 170 -2.97 -16.84 17.60
N ILE A 171 -2.13 -15.80 17.60
CA ILE A 171 -1.48 -15.32 18.82
C ILE A 171 -2.53 -14.87 19.83
N GLY A 172 -3.54 -14.11 19.43
CA GLY A 172 -4.65 -13.72 20.29
C GLY A 172 -5.36 -14.92 20.92
N GLY A 173 -5.58 -15.99 20.16
CA GLY A 173 -6.14 -17.25 20.66
C GLY A 173 -5.26 -17.94 21.70
N VAL A 174 -3.96 -18.09 21.42
CA VAL A 174 -2.98 -18.67 22.36
C VAL A 174 -2.92 -17.85 23.66
N VAL A 175 -2.84 -16.52 23.54
CA VAL A 175 -2.80 -15.61 24.68
C VAL A 175 -4.10 -15.69 25.49
N GLY A 176 -5.25 -15.80 24.83
CA GLY A 176 -6.54 -16.02 25.48
C GLY A 176 -6.57 -17.30 26.31
N VAL A 177 -6.10 -18.42 25.75
CA VAL A 177 -6.00 -19.72 26.45
C VAL A 177 -5.03 -19.62 27.63
N ILE A 178 -3.87 -19.00 27.47
CA ILE A 178 -2.89 -18.81 28.56
C ILE A 178 -3.51 -17.97 29.68
N SER A 179 -4.22 -16.90 29.33
CA SER A 179 -4.86 -16.03 30.31
C SER A 179 -5.97 -16.75 31.07
N GLN A 180 -6.79 -17.56 30.38
CA GLN A 180 -7.89 -18.29 31.01
C GLN A 180 -7.40 -19.41 31.94
N ASN A 181 -6.25 -20.04 31.63
CA ASN A 181 -5.59 -21.02 32.49
C ASN A 181 -4.85 -20.39 33.69
N GLY A 182 -4.89 -19.07 33.85
CA GLY A 182 -4.22 -18.36 34.93
C GLY A 182 -2.71 -18.17 34.74
N GLY A 183 -2.18 -18.43 33.54
CA GLY A 183 -0.76 -18.21 33.23
C GLY A 183 -0.35 -16.74 33.33
N THR A 184 -1.21 -15.83 32.85
CA THR A 184 -1.01 -14.37 32.97
C THR A 184 -1.03 -13.91 34.43
N ALA A 185 -1.93 -14.46 35.25
CA ALA A 185 -1.98 -14.19 36.70
C ALA A 185 -0.76 -14.75 37.44
N GLY A 186 -0.25 -15.92 37.03
CA GLY A 186 0.99 -16.51 37.55
C GLY A 186 2.22 -15.64 37.28
N LEU A 187 2.40 -15.19 36.03
CA LEU A 187 3.45 -14.23 35.68
C LEU A 187 3.29 -12.91 36.44
N ALA A 188 2.07 -12.40 36.57
CA ALA A 188 1.82 -11.17 37.31
C ALA A 188 2.23 -11.29 38.80
N ASN A 189 1.94 -12.42 39.44
CA ASN A 189 2.34 -12.69 40.83
C ASN A 189 3.86 -12.77 41.01
N LEU A 190 4.59 -13.34 40.03
CA LEU A 190 6.05 -13.34 40.02
C LEU A 190 6.61 -11.91 39.97
N ILE A 191 6.04 -11.06 39.12
CA ILE A 191 6.48 -9.67 38.92
C ILE A 191 6.06 -8.77 40.08
N THR A 192 4.93 -9.04 40.73
CA THR A 192 4.43 -8.28 41.89
C THR A 192 5.46 -8.22 43.03
N ARG A 193 6.31 -9.25 43.19
CA ARG A 193 7.40 -9.24 44.18
C ARG A 193 8.43 -8.13 43.94
N TYR A 194 8.62 -7.73 42.69
CA TYR A 194 9.51 -6.65 42.27
C TYR A 194 8.77 -5.31 42.11
N ALA A 195 7.48 -5.32 41.80
CA ALA A 195 6.64 -4.13 41.59
C ALA A 195 5.91 -3.65 42.86
N LYS A 196 6.66 -3.19 43.88
CA LYS A 196 6.09 -2.81 45.20
C LYS A 196 5.54 -1.39 45.32
N LYS A 197 5.85 -0.51 44.36
CA LYS A 197 5.46 0.93 44.36
C LYS A 197 4.94 1.30 42.97
N ALA A 198 4.07 2.32 42.86
CA ALA A 198 3.53 2.77 41.56
C ALA A 198 4.62 3.01 40.50
N LYS A 199 5.71 3.73 40.86
CA LYS A 199 6.86 3.93 39.95
C LYS A 199 7.54 2.62 39.56
N SER A 200 7.64 1.67 40.50
CA SER A 200 8.21 0.35 40.24
C SER A 200 7.32 -0.50 39.35
N GLY A 201 5.99 -0.42 39.51
CA GLY A 201 5.03 -1.12 38.65
C GLY A 201 5.07 -0.61 37.21
N LEU A 202 5.18 0.71 37.03
CA LEU A 202 5.34 1.31 35.69
C LEU A 202 6.65 0.86 35.02
N ILE A 203 7.76 0.86 35.76
CA ILE A 203 9.06 0.40 35.25
C ILE A 203 9.03 -1.10 34.94
N SER A 204 8.42 -1.93 35.79
CA SER A 204 8.26 -3.37 35.55
C SER A 204 7.40 -3.65 34.32
N SER A 205 6.32 -2.90 34.11
CA SER A 205 5.47 -2.99 32.92
C SER A 205 6.25 -2.64 31.65
N TRP A 206 7.02 -1.55 31.69
CA TRP A 206 7.88 -1.14 30.59
C TRP A 206 8.99 -2.16 30.29
N LEU A 207 9.64 -2.72 31.32
CA LEU A 207 10.64 -3.78 31.18
C LEU A 207 10.02 -5.06 30.60
N MET A 208 8.83 -5.44 31.03
CA MET A 208 8.10 -6.56 30.41
C MET A 208 7.84 -6.30 28.93
N GLY A 209 7.56 -5.05 28.56
CA GLY A 209 7.48 -4.55 27.18
C GLY A 209 8.65 -4.96 26.30
N MET A 210 9.85 -4.92 26.88
CA MET A 210 11.08 -5.30 26.19
C MET A 210 11.38 -6.79 26.29
N VAL A 211 11.02 -7.45 27.41
CA VAL A 211 11.28 -8.88 27.60
C VAL A 211 10.34 -9.73 26.73
N VAL A 212 9.07 -9.36 26.60
CA VAL A 212 8.07 -10.05 25.76
C VAL A 212 8.02 -9.41 24.37
N PHE A 213 9.20 -9.20 23.78
CA PHE A 213 9.33 -8.68 22.41
C PHE A 213 9.34 -9.84 21.40
N PHE A 214 8.27 -10.63 21.41
CA PHE A 214 8.07 -11.67 20.38
C PHE A 214 7.71 -11.03 19.04
N ASP A 215 6.82 -10.04 19.08
CA ASP A 215 6.25 -9.33 17.95
C ASP A 215 5.45 -8.13 18.51
N ASP A 216 5.26 -7.05 17.74
CA ASP A 216 4.56 -5.84 18.20
C ASP A 216 3.07 -6.08 18.51
N TYR A 217 2.43 -6.98 17.77
CA TYR A 217 1.04 -7.39 18.03
C TYR A 217 0.92 -8.27 19.27
N ALA A 218 1.81 -9.26 19.42
CA ALA A 218 1.81 -10.16 20.58
C ALA A 218 2.09 -9.41 21.88
N ASN A 219 3.07 -8.51 21.85
CA ASN A 219 3.46 -7.68 22.97
C ASN A 219 2.27 -6.89 23.54
N SER A 220 1.54 -6.19 22.66
CA SER A 220 0.38 -5.38 23.04
C SER A 220 -0.75 -6.21 23.66
N LEU A 221 -0.99 -7.42 23.17
CA LEU A 221 -2.04 -8.33 23.68
C LEU A 221 -1.68 -8.97 25.02
N ILE A 222 -0.42 -9.38 25.19
CA ILE A 222 0.05 -10.13 26.36
C ILE A 222 0.25 -9.19 27.55
N ILE A 223 0.94 -8.08 27.34
CA ILE A 223 1.38 -7.23 28.45
C ILE A 223 0.23 -6.45 29.06
N GLY A 224 -0.68 -5.92 28.24
CA GLY A 224 -1.84 -5.19 28.73
C GLY A 224 -2.66 -6.02 29.71
N ASN A 225 -3.01 -7.25 29.33
CA ASN A 225 -3.78 -8.16 30.18
C ASN A 225 -3.01 -8.62 31.42
N MET A 226 -1.71 -8.86 31.28
CA MET A 226 -0.85 -9.35 32.38
C MET A 226 -0.54 -8.28 33.43
N MET A 227 -0.33 -7.02 33.03
CA MET A 227 0.09 -5.96 33.94
C MET A 227 -1.07 -5.28 34.66
N ARG A 228 -2.31 -5.41 34.15
CA ARG A 228 -3.50 -4.81 34.74
C ARG A 228 -3.65 -5.05 36.25
N PRO A 229 -3.50 -6.27 36.80
CA PRO A 229 -3.61 -6.51 38.24
C PRO A 229 -2.47 -5.92 39.09
N ILE A 230 -1.36 -5.52 38.46
CA ILE A 230 -0.20 -4.91 39.12
C ILE A 230 -0.35 -3.38 39.11
N THR A 231 -0.88 -2.81 38.03
CA THR A 231 -1.06 -1.37 37.88
C THR A 231 -2.36 -0.86 38.52
N ASP A 232 -3.37 -1.71 38.68
CA ASP A 232 -4.66 -1.34 39.29
C ASP A 232 -4.67 -1.51 40.83
N LYS A 233 -3.62 -2.09 41.43
CA LYS A 233 -3.43 -2.24 42.89
C LYS A 233 -2.57 -1.12 43.47
#